data_AF-A0A970UDR5-F1
#
_entry.id   AF-A0A970UDR5-F1
#
_cell.length_a   1.000
_cell.length_b   1.000
_cell.length_c   1.000
_cell.angle_alpha   90.00
_cell.angle_beta   90.00
_cell.angle_gamma   90.00
#
_symmetry.space_group_name_H-M   'P 1'
#
loop_
_entity.id
_entity.type
_entity.pdbx_description
1 polymer ?
#
loop_
_entity_poly.entity_id
_entity_poly.type
_entity_poly.pdbx_seq_one_letter_code
_entity_poly.pdbx_strand_id
1 'polypeptide(L)' 'QPVPMSAEVFDAEGHGLGFVASSGRLFLEAKDDAATLSARWGNNQCSFEYDITQMDDAQFYRTQNVTCQ' A
#
# COMPACT_ATOMS: atom_id res chain seq x y z
N GLN A 1 -4.66 14.30 -2.99
CA GLN A 1 -5.98 13.69 -2.75
C GLN A 1 -5.75 12.23 -2.44
N PRO A 2 -6.42 11.63 -1.44
CA PRO A 2 -6.21 10.22 -1.13
C PRO A 2 -6.65 9.34 -2.31
N VAL A 3 -5.96 8.21 -2.48
CA VAL A 3 -6.42 7.13 -3.36
C VAL A 3 -7.85 6.76 -2.96
N PRO A 4 -8.79 6.62 -3.91
CA PRO A 4 -10.17 6.37 -3.58
C PRO A 4 -10.35 5.03 -2.88
N MET A 5 -11.42 4.94 -2.09
CA MET A 5 -11.87 3.67 -1.54
C MET A 5 -12.11 2.67 -2.68
N SER A 6 -11.88 1.39 -2.40
CA SER A 6 -11.96 0.25 -3.32
C SER A 6 -10.99 0.29 -4.50
N ALA A 7 -9.95 1.13 -4.48
CA ALA A 7 -8.81 0.94 -5.37
C ALA A 7 -8.11 -0.37 -5.03
N GLU A 8 -7.87 -1.24 -6.01
CA GLU A 8 -7.18 -2.52 -5.83
C GLU A 8 -5.68 -2.30 -5.79
N VAL A 9 -4.99 -3.00 -4.89
CA VAL A 9 -3.54 -2.86 -4.68
C VAL A 9 -2.84 -4.14 -5.11
N PHE A 10 -1.77 -3.99 -5.88
CA PHE A 10 -1.01 -5.09 -6.46
C PHE A 10 0.48 -4.96 -6.15
N ASP A 11 1.15 -6.10 -5.99
CA ASP A 11 2.62 -6.18 -5.98
C ASP A 11 3.21 -6.03 -7.40
N ALA A 12 4.55 -6.11 -7.50
CA ALA A 12 5.27 -6.01 -8.76
C ALA A 12 5.01 -7.18 -9.73
N GLU A 13 4.58 -8.33 -9.20
CA GLU A 13 4.22 -9.53 -9.98
C GLU A 13 2.75 -9.47 -10.46
N GLY A 14 1.99 -8.48 -9.98
CA GLY A 14 0.59 -8.29 -10.31
C GLY A 14 -0.37 -9.08 -9.43
N HIS A 15 0.09 -9.65 -8.31
CA HIS A 15 -0.78 -10.29 -7.34
C HIS A 15 -1.56 -9.25 -6.55
N GLY A 16 -2.87 -9.47 -6.41
CA GLY A 16 -3.74 -8.63 -5.60
C GLY A 16 -3.45 -8.81 -4.11
N LEU A 17 -3.11 -7.72 -3.44
CA LEU A 17 -2.82 -7.68 -2.00
C LEU A 17 -4.01 -7.20 -1.16
N GLY A 18 -4.99 -6.56 -1.80
CA GLY A 18 -6.18 -6.05 -1.14
C GLY A 18 -6.74 -4.79 -1.80
N PHE A 19 -7.44 -3.98 -1.01
CA PHE A 19 -8.09 -2.76 -1.48
C PHE A 19 -7.92 -1.61 -0.49
N VAL A 20 -7.90 -0.39 -1.03
CA VAL A 20 -7.87 0.84 -0.24
C VAL A 20 -9.21 1.04 0.47
N ALA A 21 -9.18 1.15 1.79
CA ALA A 21 -10.29 1.46 2.66
C ALA A 21 -10.59 2.98 2.72
N SER A 22 -11.51 3.37 3.59
CA SER A 22 -11.85 4.78 3.80
C SER A 22 -10.63 5.61 4.19
N SER A 23 -10.62 6.86 3.68
CA SER A 23 -9.55 7.84 3.89
C SER A 23 -8.18 7.47 3.28
N GLY A 24 -8.15 6.62 2.25
CA GLY A 24 -6.90 6.28 1.54
C GLY A 24 -6.00 5.31 2.31
N ARG A 25 -6.56 4.54 3.26
CA ARG A 25 -5.81 3.59 4.08
C ARG A 25 -5.80 2.20 3.46
N LEU A 26 -4.70 1.48 3.60
CA LEU A 26 -4.58 0.07 3.26
C LEU A 26 -4.04 -0.66 4.49
N PHE A 27 -4.57 -1.84 4.76
CA PHE A 27 -3.95 -2.80 5.68
C PHE A 27 -3.31 -3.89 4.83
N LEU A 28 -2.03 -4.11 5.05
CA LEU A 28 -1.21 -5.03 4.27
C LEU A 28 -0.51 -6.00 5.23
N GLU A 29 -0.65 -7.29 4.96
CA GLU A 29 0.26 -8.30 5.49
C GLU A 29 1.47 -8.36 4.55
N ALA A 30 2.56 -7.72 4.97
CA ALA A 30 3.76 -7.59 4.14
C ALA A 30 4.61 -8.86 4.23
N LYS A 31 5.04 -9.37 3.06
CA LYS A 31 6.02 -10.46 2.98
C LYS A 31 7.46 -9.95 3.05
N ASP A 32 7.67 -8.73 2.55
CA ASP A 32 8.95 -8.05 2.50
C ASP A 32 8.89 -6.77 3.32
N ASP A 33 10.02 -6.37 3.93
CA ASP A 33 10.10 -5.12 4.71
C ASP A 33 10.10 -3.85 3.85
N ALA A 34 10.28 -3.97 2.53
CA ALA A 34 10.15 -2.85 1.60
C ALA A 34 9.73 -3.36 0.22
N ALA A 35 8.80 -2.64 -0.42
CA ALA A 35 8.39 -2.92 -1.79
C ALA A 35 7.69 -1.73 -2.46
N THR A 36 7.66 -1.74 -3.79
CA THR A 36 6.83 -0.85 -4.61
C THR A 36 5.51 -1.56 -4.94
N LEU A 37 4.39 -0.89 -4.65
CA LEU A 37 3.04 -1.38 -4.93
C LEU A 37 2.33 -0.46 -5.92
N SER A 38 1.31 -0.99 -6.59
CA SER A 38 0.44 -0.21 -7.49
C SER A 38 -1.01 -0.24 -7.02
N ALA A 39 -1.64 0.93 -6.89
CA ALA A 39 -3.07 1.05 -6.66
C ALA A 39 -3.78 1.38 -7.98
N ARG A 40 -4.88 0.69 -8.29
CA ARG A 40 -5.62 0.83 -9.57
C ARG A 40 -7.11 1.06 -9.32
N TRP A 41 -7.71 2.02 -10.03
CA TRP A 41 -9.15 2.30 -9.96
C TRP A 41 -9.68 2.87 -11.28
N GLY A 42 -10.65 2.19 -11.89
CA GLY A 42 -11.13 2.52 -13.23
C GLY A 42 -9.96 2.50 -14.23
N ASN A 43 -9.73 3.62 -14.92
CA ASN A 43 -8.61 3.80 -15.86
C ASN A 43 -7.38 4.49 -15.22
N ASN A 44 -7.39 4.70 -13.90
CA ASN A 44 -6.31 5.37 -13.19
C ASN A 44 -5.46 4.35 -12.45
N GLN A 45 -4.17 4.65 -12.32
CA GLN A 45 -3.29 3.97 -11.39
C GLN A 45 -2.34 4.96 -10.74
N CYS A 46 -1.77 4.55 -9.62
CA CYS A 46 -0.60 5.21 -9.06
C CYS A 46 0.32 4.18 -8.40
N SER A 47 1.60 4.52 -8.28
CA SER A 47 2.58 3.67 -7.60
C SER A 47 3.02 4.31 -6.30
N PHE A 48 3.30 3.50 -5.29
CA PHE A 48 3.80 3.97 -4.01
C PHE A 48 4.75 2.93 -3.42
N GLU A 49 5.69 3.41 -2.61
CA GLU A 49 6.68 2.58 -1.95
C GLU A 49 6.40 2.56 -0.45
N TYR A 50 6.59 1.40 0.17
CA TYR A 50 6.68 1.28 1.61
C TYR A 50 8.07 0.74 1.98
N ASP A 51 8.58 1.20 3.12
CA ASP A 51 9.82 0.70 3.74
C ASP A 51 9.65 0.79 5.26
N ILE A 52 9.58 -0.37 5.89
CA ILE A 52 9.37 -0.52 7.33
C ILE A 52 10.64 -0.99 8.06
N THR A 53 11.79 -1.06 7.38
CA THR A 53 13.06 -1.58 7.94
C THR A 53 13.60 -0.74 9.11
N GLN A 54 13.33 0.56 9.10
CA GLN A 54 13.79 1.51 10.13
C GLN A 54 12.74 1.74 11.23
N MET A 55 11.60 1.05 11.16
CA MET A 55 10.51 1.23 12.11
C MET A 55 10.64 0.22 13.25
N ASP A 56 10.35 0.67 14.47
CA ASP A 56 10.41 -0.18 15.66
C ASP A 56 9.50 -1.42 15.51
N ASP A 57 10.06 -2.59 15.82
CA ASP A 57 9.38 -3.88 15.77
C ASP A 57 8.61 -4.19 17.06
N ALA A 58 8.58 -3.26 18.02
CA ALA A 58 7.86 -3.41 19.28
C ALA A 58 6.32 -3.54 19.12
N GLN A 59 5.78 -3.43 17.90
CA GLN A 59 4.35 -3.53 17.62
C GLN A 59 4.05 -4.54 16.51
N PHE A 60 2.97 -5.31 16.69
CA PHE A 60 2.46 -6.29 15.73
C PHE A 60 2.07 -5.70 14.36
N TYR A 61 2.03 -4.38 14.22
CA TYR A 61 1.78 -3.68 12.98
C TYR A 61 2.55 -2.36 12.94
N ARG A 62 2.86 -1.89 11.73
CA ARG A 62 3.53 -0.62 11.47
C ARG A 62 2.65 0.26 10.60
N THR A 63 2.68 1.56 10.83
CA THR A 63 1.91 2.54 10.03
C THR A 63 2.85 3.51 9.33
N GLN A 64 2.76 3.57 8.01
CA GLN A 64 3.54 4.49 7.19
C GLN A 64 2.61 5.34 6.33
N ASN A 65 2.88 6.64 6.28
CA ASN A 65 2.26 7.52 5.29
C ASN A 65 3.10 7.50 4.03
N VAL A 66 2.47 7.22 2.90
CA VAL A 66 3.11 7.12 1.60
C VAL A 66 2.49 8.13 0.63
N THR A 67 3.26 8.52 -0.39
CA THR A 67 2.77 9.39 -1.45
C THR A 67 2.61 8.56 -2.71
N CYS A 68 1.42 8.64 -3.33
CA CYS A 68 1.20 8.02 -4.63
C CYS A 68 1.75 8.93 -5.73
N GLN A 69 2.54 8.34 -6.62
CA GLN A 69 3.07 8.94 -7.84
C GLN A 69 2.21 8.57 -9.04
#